data_AF-A0A137SF99-F1
#
_entry.id   AF-A0A137SF99-F1
#
_cell.length_a   1.000
_cell.length_b   1.000
_cell.length_c   1.000
_cell.angle_alpha   90.00
_cell.angle_beta   90.00
_cell.angle_gamma   90.00
#
_symmetry.space_group_name_H-M   'P 1'
#
loop_
_entity.id
_entity.type
_entity.pdbx_description
1 polymer ?
#
loop_
_entity_poly.entity_id
_entity_poly.type
_entity_poly.pdbx_seq_one_letter_code
_entity_poly.pdbx_strand_id
1 'polypeptide(L)'
;MPLIRLAYASEATFEAKPLEKGVEPHVARILLVSRRNNGKVGLVGGLYYGDNRFFQYLEGEEEAVRDTYQRILQDPRHRNVRTLIEEPVAERSFTNWSMKYVPASADVQAFLQKHHLPEFNPSAFDSTQCEEMIDLIRRSSQDQKLVNYDEPVRSTSPAPQTLSPGLKAGLVVAAVGLVVALAVSATML
;
A
#
# COMPACT_ATOMS: atom_id res chain seq x y z
N MET A 1 -16.97 -23.35 -4.39
CA MET A 1 -17.34 -22.97 -3.01
C MET A 1 -17.90 -21.55 -3.05
N PRO A 2 -18.85 -21.17 -2.18
CA PRO A 2 -19.40 -19.82 -2.17
C PRO A 2 -18.30 -18.79 -1.86
N LEU A 3 -18.34 -17.67 -2.58
CA LEU A 3 -17.45 -16.53 -2.33
C LEU A 3 -18.22 -15.45 -1.58
N ILE A 4 -17.55 -14.81 -0.63
CA ILE A 4 -18.10 -13.64 0.06
C ILE A 4 -17.08 -12.50 0.05
N ARG A 5 -17.59 -11.29 0.23
CA ARG A 5 -16.80 -10.12 0.63
C ARG A 5 -17.19 -9.70 2.04
N LEU A 6 -16.22 -9.23 2.80
CA LEU A 6 -16.40 -8.73 4.15
C LEU A 6 -15.60 -7.43 4.32
N ALA A 7 -16.25 -6.39 4.83
CA ALA A 7 -15.59 -5.16 5.26
C ALA A 7 -15.89 -4.90 6.73
N TYR A 8 -14.90 -4.46 7.50
CA TYR A 8 -15.08 -4.10 8.89
C TYR A 8 -14.28 -2.86 9.29
N ALA A 9 -14.76 -2.18 10.33
CA ALA A 9 -14.09 -1.10 11.02
C ALA A 9 -13.66 -1.51 12.43
N SER A 10 -12.56 -0.95 12.94
CA SER A 10 -12.14 -1.12 14.35
C SER A 10 -11.25 0.03 14.81
N GLU A 11 -11.00 0.13 16.11
CA GLU A 11 -10.11 1.12 16.72
C GLU A 11 -8.81 0.48 17.15
N ALA A 12 -7.67 1.10 16.86
CA ALA A 12 -6.38 0.63 17.35
C ALA A 12 -6.26 0.83 18.87
N THR A 13 -5.61 -0.14 19.53
CA THR A 13 -5.34 -0.11 20.98
C THR A 13 -3.91 0.26 21.31
N PHE A 14 -3.05 0.43 20.31
CA PHE A 14 -1.67 0.89 20.47
C PHE A 14 -1.58 2.41 20.28
N GLU A 15 -0.58 3.02 20.89
CA GLU A 15 -0.28 4.44 20.67
C GLU A 15 0.37 4.62 19.30
N ALA A 16 -0.21 5.49 18.48
CA ALA A 16 0.34 5.83 17.18
C ALA A 16 1.69 6.52 17.35
N LYS A 17 2.74 5.97 16.73
CA LYS A 17 4.05 6.61 16.72
C LYS A 17 4.07 7.71 15.65
N PRO A 18 4.55 8.92 15.96
CA PRO A 18 4.78 9.94 14.95
C PRO A 18 5.72 9.39 13.88
N LEU A 19 5.27 9.37 12.64
CA LEU A 19 6.10 9.04 11.50
C LEU A 19 6.13 10.23 10.56
N GLU A 20 7.32 10.79 10.31
CA GLU A 20 7.49 11.79 9.26
C GLU A 20 7.28 11.15 7.87
N LYS A 21 7.62 9.86 7.72
CA LYS A 21 7.39 9.05 6.50
C LYS A 21 7.27 7.56 6.87
N GLY A 22 6.45 6.83 6.13
CA GLY A 22 6.38 5.36 6.19
C GLY A 22 5.08 4.80 6.78
N VAL A 23 5.07 3.49 7.03
CA VAL A 23 3.94 2.76 7.61
C VAL A 23 4.13 2.62 9.12
N GLU A 24 3.06 2.83 9.89
CA GLU A 24 3.08 2.63 11.35
C GLU A 24 3.60 1.20 11.69
N PRO A 25 4.58 1.04 12.60
CA PRO A 25 5.20 -0.27 12.88
C PRO A 25 4.26 -1.41 13.27
N HIS A 26 3.22 -1.17 14.07
CA HIS A 26 2.21 -2.18 14.39
C HIS A 26 1.40 -2.56 13.14
N VAL A 27 1.04 -1.57 12.32
CA VAL A 27 0.36 -1.79 11.03
C VAL A 27 1.23 -2.58 10.05
N ALA A 28 2.53 -2.26 9.94
CA ALA A 28 3.47 -3.01 9.12
C ALA A 28 3.54 -4.49 9.54
N ARG A 29 3.54 -4.77 10.85
CA ARG A 29 3.50 -6.14 11.38
C ARG A 29 2.17 -6.84 11.11
N ILE A 30 1.04 -6.14 11.19
CA ILE A 30 -0.27 -6.68 10.79
C ILE A 30 -0.22 -7.10 9.32
N LEU A 31 0.21 -6.20 8.43
CA LEU A 31 0.28 -6.46 6.99
C LEU A 31 1.16 -7.66 6.64
N LEU A 32 2.32 -7.79 7.27
CA LEU A 32 3.22 -8.94 7.06
C LEU A 32 2.52 -10.27 7.41
N VAL A 33 1.87 -10.33 8.58
CA VAL A 33 1.14 -11.52 9.02
C VAL A 33 -0.07 -11.80 8.12
N SER A 34 -0.83 -10.76 7.75
CA SER A 34 -1.98 -10.87 6.87
C SER A 34 -1.59 -11.38 5.49
N ARG A 35 -0.57 -10.82 4.84
CA ARG A 35 -0.12 -11.30 3.52
C ARG A 35 0.23 -12.78 3.53
N ARG A 36 1.01 -13.21 4.52
CA ARG A 36 1.42 -14.61 4.67
C ARG A 36 0.24 -15.53 4.93
N ASN A 37 -0.65 -15.16 5.85
CA ASN A 37 -1.76 -16.03 6.25
C ASN A 37 -2.85 -16.07 5.17
N ASN A 38 -3.23 -14.91 4.63
CA ASN A 38 -4.25 -14.79 3.58
C ASN A 38 -3.81 -15.49 2.29
N GLY A 39 -2.52 -15.38 1.92
CA GLY A 39 -1.99 -16.07 0.75
C GLY A 39 -2.12 -17.59 0.81
N LYS A 40 -2.01 -18.20 2.01
CA LYS A 40 -2.16 -19.66 2.20
C LYS A 40 -3.58 -20.16 1.96
N VAL A 41 -4.58 -19.33 2.26
CA VAL A 41 -6.00 -19.68 2.14
C VAL A 41 -6.67 -18.98 0.94
N GLY A 42 -5.86 -18.41 0.05
CA GLY A 42 -6.35 -17.76 -1.17
C GLY A 42 -7.24 -16.53 -0.93
N LEU A 43 -7.11 -15.86 0.22
CA LEU A 43 -7.81 -14.61 0.49
C LEU A 43 -7.08 -13.42 -0.12
N VAL A 44 -7.87 -12.44 -0.57
CA VAL A 44 -7.41 -11.15 -1.07
C VAL A 44 -8.06 -10.02 -0.27
N GLY A 45 -7.51 -8.81 -0.38
CA GLY A 45 -8.11 -7.65 0.27
C GLY A 45 -7.18 -6.48 0.48
N GLY A 46 -7.60 -5.55 1.33
CA GLY A 46 -6.79 -4.39 1.69
C GLY A 46 -7.14 -3.81 3.04
N LEU A 47 -6.17 -3.10 3.61
CA LEU A 47 -6.21 -2.48 4.92
C LEU A 47 -5.84 -1.01 4.77
N TYR A 48 -6.67 -0.15 5.35
CA TYR A 48 -6.33 1.24 5.60
C TYR A 48 -6.28 1.50 7.12
N TYR A 49 -5.35 2.35 7.52
CA TYR A 49 -5.20 2.83 8.89
C TYR A 49 -4.97 4.34 8.87
N GLY A 50 -5.82 5.06 9.60
CA GLY A 50 -5.81 6.51 9.78
C GLY A 50 -6.64 6.89 11.00
N ASP A 51 -6.33 8.02 11.63
CA ASP A 51 -7.07 8.51 12.82
C ASP A 51 -7.29 7.46 13.92
N ASN A 52 -6.26 6.62 14.15
CA ASN A 52 -6.28 5.50 15.10
C ASN A 52 -7.39 4.46 14.85
N ARG A 53 -7.85 4.34 13.61
CA ARG A 53 -8.93 3.46 13.18
C ARG A 53 -8.52 2.65 11.95
N PHE A 54 -9.10 1.46 11.84
CA PHE A 54 -8.90 0.55 10.72
C PHE A 54 -10.15 0.47 9.86
N PHE A 55 -9.96 0.35 8.55
CA PHE A 55 -10.93 -0.22 7.63
C PHE A 55 -10.24 -1.36 6.88
N GLN A 56 -10.77 -2.56 6.98
CA GLN A 56 -10.23 -3.71 6.28
C GLN A 56 -11.31 -4.37 5.43
N TYR A 57 -10.92 -4.71 4.21
CA TYR A 57 -11.70 -5.46 3.24
C TYR A 57 -11.05 -6.82 3.00
N LEU A 58 -11.86 -7.87 2.98
CA LEU A 58 -11.50 -9.26 2.71
C LEU A 58 -12.44 -9.85 1.67
N GLU A 59 -11.89 -10.66 0.76
CA GLU A 59 -12.67 -11.38 -0.24
C GLU A 59 -12.05 -12.75 -0.50
N GLY A 60 -12.90 -13.76 -0.66
CA GLY A 60 -12.49 -15.13 -0.94
C GLY A 60 -13.57 -16.15 -0.61
N GLU A 61 -13.17 -17.40 -0.40
CA GLU A 61 -14.09 -18.46 -0.01
C GLU A 61 -14.69 -18.19 1.36
N GLU A 62 -15.99 -18.44 1.52
CA GLU A 62 -16.76 -18.10 2.71
C GLU A 62 -16.12 -18.59 4.01
N GLU A 63 -15.74 -19.87 4.06
CA GLU A 63 -15.10 -20.49 5.23
C GLU A 63 -13.77 -19.80 5.56
N ALA A 64 -12.91 -19.59 4.56
CA ALA A 64 -11.63 -18.93 4.73
C ALA A 64 -11.78 -17.48 5.24
N VAL A 65 -12.74 -16.72 4.72
CA VAL A 65 -13.03 -15.35 5.16
C VAL A 65 -13.51 -15.36 6.61
N ARG A 66 -14.47 -16.22 6.95
CA ARG A 66 -15.03 -16.30 8.31
C ARG A 66 -13.97 -16.73 9.33
N ASP A 67 -13.17 -17.75 9.03
CA ASP A 67 -12.09 -18.21 9.92
C ASP A 67 -11.03 -17.12 10.14
N THR A 68 -10.68 -16.41 9.07
CA THR A 68 -9.75 -15.28 9.15
C THR A 68 -10.35 -14.15 9.99
N TYR A 69 -11.63 -13.85 9.82
CA TYR A 69 -12.33 -12.81 10.57
C TYR A 69 -12.45 -13.17 12.06
N GLN A 70 -12.73 -14.44 12.41
CA GLN A 70 -12.74 -14.89 13.80
C GLN A 70 -11.39 -14.68 14.49
N ARG A 71 -10.29 -14.98 13.79
CA ARG A 71 -8.94 -14.71 14.31
C ARG A 71 -8.66 -13.22 14.45
N ILE A 72 -9.18 -12.40 13.54
CA ILE A 72 -9.07 -10.94 13.59
C ILE A 72 -9.80 -10.39 14.82
N LEU A 73 -11.02 -10.84 15.10
CA LEU A 73 -11.82 -10.39 16.25
C LEU A 73 -11.13 -10.55 17.61
N GLN A 74 -10.17 -11.48 17.71
CA GLN A 74 -9.40 -11.76 18.93
C GLN A 74 -8.05 -11.02 18.99
N ASP A 75 -7.73 -10.18 18.00
CA ASP A 75 -6.45 -9.50 17.94
C ASP A 75 -6.38 -8.35 18.97
N PRO A 76 -5.47 -8.39 19.95
CA PRO A 76 -5.44 -7.38 21.03
C PRO A 76 -5.01 -5.99 20.53
N ARG A 77 -4.56 -5.86 19.28
CA ARG A 77 -4.14 -4.60 18.67
C ARG A 77 -5.30 -3.71 18.24
N HIS A 78 -6.54 -4.20 18.32
CA HIS A 78 -7.73 -3.40 18.07
C HIS A 78 -8.89 -3.73 19.01
N ARG A 79 -9.94 -2.91 18.96
CA ARG A 79 -11.20 -3.08 19.69
C ARG A 79 -12.35 -2.46 18.90
N ASN A 80 -13.57 -2.53 19.46
CA ASN A 80 -14.77 -1.89 18.89
C ASN A 80 -15.00 -2.30 17.42
N VAL A 81 -14.90 -3.60 17.14
CA VAL A 81 -15.02 -4.13 15.79
C VAL A 81 -16.48 -4.05 15.33
N ARG A 82 -16.70 -3.46 14.15
CA ARG A 82 -18.01 -3.33 13.51
C ARG A 82 -17.94 -3.90 12.09
N THR A 83 -18.71 -4.95 11.81
CA THR A 83 -18.95 -5.40 10.44
C THR A 83 -19.73 -4.33 9.67
N LEU A 84 -19.23 -3.93 8.52
CA LEU A 84 -19.82 -2.92 7.65
C LEU A 84 -20.55 -3.57 6.46
N ILE A 85 -19.91 -4.57 5.86
CA ILE A 85 -20.42 -5.34 4.72
C ILE A 85 -20.09 -6.81 4.98
N GLU A 86 -21.05 -7.69 4.72
CA GLU A 86 -20.86 -9.15 4.63
C GLU A 86 -21.91 -9.72 3.67
N GLU A 87 -21.48 -10.12 2.48
CA GLU A 87 -22.42 -10.56 1.43
C GLU A 87 -21.75 -11.47 0.39
N PRO A 88 -22.52 -12.31 -0.33
CA PRO A 88 -22.01 -13.14 -1.40
C PRO A 88 -21.54 -12.32 -2.60
N VAL A 89 -20.51 -12.81 -3.29
CA VAL A 89 -20.02 -12.24 -4.57
C VAL A 89 -19.98 -13.31 -5.65
N ALA A 90 -20.31 -12.92 -6.88
CA ALA A 90 -20.31 -13.84 -8.02
C ALA A 90 -18.89 -14.18 -8.49
N GLU A 91 -17.98 -13.21 -8.42
CA GLU A 91 -16.59 -13.32 -8.82
C GLU A 91 -15.70 -12.46 -7.94
N ARG A 92 -14.40 -12.74 -7.96
CA ARG A 92 -13.42 -11.97 -7.18
C ARG A 92 -13.23 -10.59 -7.80
N SER A 93 -13.45 -9.54 -7.03
CA SER A 93 -13.17 -8.15 -7.40
C SER A 93 -11.70 -7.76 -7.25
N PHE A 94 -10.91 -8.55 -6.50
CA PHE A 94 -9.46 -8.38 -6.32
C PHE A 94 -8.69 -9.58 -6.87
N THR A 95 -7.80 -9.37 -7.84
CA THR A 95 -7.14 -10.49 -8.53
C THR A 95 -5.74 -10.82 -8.02
N ASN A 96 -4.97 -9.90 -7.41
CA ASN A 96 -3.52 -10.13 -7.21
C ASN A 96 -2.91 -9.81 -5.82
N TRP A 97 -3.68 -9.45 -4.79
CA TRP A 97 -3.09 -8.97 -3.53
C TRP A 97 -3.68 -9.63 -2.29
N SER A 98 -2.85 -10.43 -1.60
CA SER A 98 -3.25 -11.13 -0.36
C SER A 98 -3.57 -10.18 0.80
N MET A 99 -3.01 -8.96 0.81
CA MET A 99 -3.41 -7.83 1.65
C MET A 99 -2.66 -6.55 1.24
N LYS A 100 -3.37 -5.60 0.61
CA LYS A 100 -2.80 -4.29 0.24
C LYS A 100 -2.84 -3.31 1.43
N TYR A 101 -1.86 -2.41 1.51
CA TYR A 101 -1.92 -1.24 2.39
C TYR A 101 -2.08 0.02 1.55
N VAL A 102 -3.01 0.86 1.93
CA VAL A 102 -3.12 2.23 1.41
C VAL A 102 -2.45 3.14 2.44
N PRO A 103 -1.22 3.64 2.20
CA PRO A 103 -0.65 4.67 3.07
C PRO A 103 -1.55 5.90 3.06
N ALA A 104 -1.44 6.76 4.07
CA ALA A 104 -2.17 8.04 4.11
C ALA A 104 -2.02 8.77 2.75
N SER A 105 -3.04 8.63 1.90
CA SER A 105 -2.99 9.04 0.51
C SER A 105 -3.86 10.26 0.33
N ALA A 106 -3.49 11.10 -0.64
CA ALA A 106 -4.32 12.21 -1.10
C ALA A 106 -5.73 11.73 -1.45
N ASP A 107 -5.91 10.48 -1.89
CA ASP A 107 -7.21 9.92 -2.25
C ASP A 107 -8.15 9.77 -1.05
N VAL A 108 -7.64 9.30 0.11
CA VAL A 108 -8.49 9.22 1.32
C VAL A 108 -8.81 10.61 1.84
N GLN A 109 -7.89 11.56 1.75
CA GLN A 109 -8.16 12.95 2.10
C GLN A 109 -9.23 13.57 1.18
N ALA A 110 -9.16 13.31 -0.13
CA ALA A 110 -10.16 13.75 -1.09
C ALA A 110 -11.53 13.09 -0.82
N PHE A 111 -11.55 11.82 -0.43
CA PHE A 111 -12.75 11.11 0.00
C PHE A 111 -13.40 11.77 1.22
N LEU A 112 -12.62 12.06 2.27
CA LEU A 112 -13.14 12.73 3.47
C LEU A 112 -13.70 14.12 3.14
N GLN A 113 -13.00 14.90 2.32
CA GLN A 113 -13.46 16.21 1.86
C GLN A 113 -14.75 16.12 1.05
N LYS A 114 -14.82 15.20 0.09
CA LYS A 114 -16.01 14.97 -0.76
C LYS A 114 -17.25 14.67 0.09
N HIS A 115 -17.08 13.85 1.13
CA HIS A 115 -18.16 13.44 2.02
C HIS A 115 -18.35 14.36 3.24
N HIS A 116 -17.63 15.48 3.31
CA HIS A 116 -17.66 16.43 4.42
C HIS A 116 -17.41 15.77 5.79
N LEU A 117 -16.54 14.77 5.82
CA LEU A 117 -16.17 14.02 7.02
C LEU A 117 -14.99 14.73 7.70
N PRO A 118 -15.07 15.03 9.01
CA PRO A 118 -14.02 15.76 9.72
C PRO A 118 -12.77 14.90 9.98
N GLU A 119 -12.95 13.58 10.06
CA GLU A 119 -11.90 12.60 10.33
C GLU A 119 -12.26 11.26 9.67
N PHE A 120 -11.28 10.38 9.56
CA PHE A 120 -11.49 9.00 9.13
C PHE A 120 -12.15 8.19 10.26
N ASN A 121 -13.48 8.16 10.29
CA ASN A 121 -14.26 7.30 11.19
C ASN A 121 -15.08 6.24 10.42
N PRO A 122 -14.46 5.12 10.01
CA PRO A 122 -15.11 4.12 9.16
C PRO A 122 -16.29 3.40 9.83
N SER A 123 -16.35 3.42 11.17
CA SER A 123 -17.48 2.82 11.90
C SER A 123 -18.79 3.60 11.73
N ALA A 124 -18.72 4.84 11.26
CA ALA A 124 -19.84 5.73 10.98
C ALA A 124 -20.18 5.81 9.49
N PHE A 125 -19.44 5.10 8.62
CA PHE A 125 -19.70 5.15 7.19
C PHE A 125 -21.03 4.51 6.83
N ASP A 126 -21.75 5.12 5.90
CA ASP A 126 -22.88 4.49 5.24
C ASP A 126 -22.43 3.48 4.17
N SER A 127 -23.38 2.79 3.54
CA SER A 127 -23.08 1.80 2.52
C SER A 127 -22.36 2.40 1.30
N THR A 128 -22.73 3.60 0.87
CA THR A 128 -22.12 4.27 -0.28
C THR A 128 -20.66 4.61 0.01
N GLN A 129 -20.39 5.11 1.22
CA GLN A 129 -19.06 5.44 1.71
C GLN A 129 -18.20 4.18 1.85
N CYS A 130 -18.77 3.07 2.30
CA CYS A 130 -18.06 1.78 2.37
C CYS A 130 -17.64 1.28 0.99
N GLU A 131 -18.55 1.30 0.00
CA GLU A 131 -18.24 0.90 -1.38
C GLU A 131 -17.16 1.79 -2.00
N GLU A 132 -17.26 3.11 -1.83
CA GLU A 132 -16.25 4.03 -2.35
C GLU A 132 -14.88 3.82 -1.69
N MET A 133 -14.85 3.53 -0.38
CA MET A 133 -13.62 3.19 0.33
C MET A 133 -13.00 1.87 -0.18
N ILE A 134 -13.81 0.85 -0.44
CA ILE A 134 -13.35 -0.40 -1.06
C ILE A 134 -12.75 -0.11 -2.44
N ASP A 135 -13.39 0.74 -3.23
CA ASP A 135 -12.91 1.14 -4.55
C ASP A 135 -11.60 1.92 -4.50
N LEU A 136 -11.40 2.76 -3.47
CA LEU A 136 -10.12 3.46 -3.27
C LEU A 136 -9.00 2.46 -2.97
N ILE A 137 -9.26 1.50 -2.07
CA ILE A 137 -8.32 0.42 -1.76
C ILE A 137 -8.01 -0.39 -3.03
N ARG A 138 -9.01 -0.64 -3.87
CA ARG A 138 -8.87 -1.36 -5.13
C ARG A 138 -8.07 -0.59 -6.17
N ARG A 139 -8.39 0.67 -6.44
CA ARG A 139 -7.73 1.47 -7.50
C ARG A 139 -6.25 1.74 -7.23
N SER A 140 -5.90 2.00 -5.96
CA SER A 140 -4.50 2.14 -5.58
C SER A 140 -3.64 0.90 -5.95
N SER A 141 -4.25 -0.28 -6.15
CA SER A 141 -3.58 -1.51 -6.59
C SER A 141 -3.10 -1.50 -8.05
N GLN A 142 -3.65 -0.65 -8.91
CA GLN A 142 -3.35 -0.64 -10.35
C GLN A 142 -2.13 0.24 -10.69
N ASP A 143 -1.95 1.37 -9.98
CA ASP A 143 -0.90 2.36 -10.31
C ASP A 143 0.45 2.09 -9.63
N GLN A 144 0.49 1.30 -8.56
CA GLN A 144 1.71 1.08 -7.79
C GLN A 144 2.50 -0.12 -8.33
N LYS A 145 3.40 0.12 -9.30
CA LYS A 145 4.57 -0.74 -9.52
C LYS A 145 5.28 -0.95 -8.18
N LEU A 146 5.13 -2.16 -7.63
CA LEU A 146 5.97 -2.85 -6.66
C LEU A 146 6.79 -1.96 -5.70
N VAL A 147 6.24 -1.63 -4.53
CA VAL A 147 7.09 -1.45 -3.34
C VAL A 147 6.94 -2.72 -2.50
N ASN A 148 7.75 -3.72 -2.86
CA ASN A 148 7.88 -4.96 -2.12
C ASN A 148 8.89 -4.75 -0.99
N TYR A 149 8.43 -4.66 0.25
CA TYR A 149 9.30 -4.54 1.44
C TYR A 149 9.88 -5.91 1.89
N ASP A 150 9.57 -7.01 1.20
CA ASP A 150 9.99 -8.37 1.55
C ASP A 150 11.25 -8.86 0.81
N GLU A 151 11.96 -8.03 0.02
CA GLU A 151 13.29 -8.45 -0.45
C GLU A 151 14.34 -8.26 0.66
N PRO A 152 15.08 -9.32 1.05
CA PRO A 152 16.24 -9.14 1.92
C PRO A 152 17.26 -8.29 1.15
N VAL A 153 17.78 -7.25 1.80
CA VAL A 153 18.83 -6.38 1.25
C VAL A 153 20.04 -7.24 0.86
N ARG A 154 20.09 -7.67 -0.40
CA ARG A 154 21.29 -8.25 -0.99
C ARG A 154 22.18 -7.09 -1.38
N SER A 155 23.26 -6.90 -0.63
CA SER A 155 24.39 -6.06 -1.01
C SER A 155 24.99 -6.61 -2.31
N THR A 156 24.63 -6.03 -3.45
CA THR A 156 25.34 -6.27 -4.71
C THR A 156 26.31 -5.12 -4.95
N SER A 157 27.59 -5.36 -4.70
CA SER A 157 28.66 -4.55 -5.29
C SER A 157 28.54 -4.57 -6.81
N PRO A 158 28.74 -3.46 -7.52
CA PRO A 158 28.65 -3.46 -8.98
C PRO A 158 29.94 -4.07 -9.57
N ALA A 159 29.81 -5.21 -10.23
CA ALA A 159 30.80 -5.71 -11.20
C ALA A 159 30.51 -5.11 -12.60
N PRO A 160 31.53 -4.94 -13.46
CA PRO A 160 31.52 -3.94 -14.53
C PRO A 160 30.63 -4.32 -15.71
N GLN A 161 29.85 -3.35 -16.19
CA GLN A 161 28.93 -3.50 -17.33
C GLN A 161 29.69 -3.36 -18.66
N THR A 162 29.56 -4.37 -19.52
CA THR A 162 30.01 -4.35 -20.92
C THR A 162 29.06 -3.50 -21.77
N LEU A 163 29.59 -2.44 -22.40
CA LEU A 163 28.86 -1.52 -23.29
C LEU A 163 28.48 -2.16 -24.63
N SER A 164 27.23 -1.97 -25.07
CA SER A 164 26.75 -2.30 -26.41
C SER A 164 27.12 -1.20 -27.45
N PRO A 165 27.38 -1.56 -28.72
CA PRO A 165 28.00 -0.67 -29.70
C PRO A 165 27.00 0.15 -30.53
N GLY A 166 26.13 0.94 -29.88
CA GLY A 166 24.97 1.56 -30.57
C GLY A 166 24.77 3.06 -30.40
N LEU A 167 25.63 3.79 -29.68
CA LEU A 167 25.40 5.24 -29.44
C LEU A 167 26.72 6.00 -29.27
N LYS A 168 27.52 6.11 -30.34
CA LYS A 168 28.81 6.85 -30.32
C LYS A 168 28.81 8.20 -31.06
N ALA A 169 27.68 8.74 -31.52
CA ALA A 169 27.69 9.98 -32.29
C ALA A 169 27.23 11.26 -31.54
N GLY A 170 26.70 11.17 -30.32
CA GLY A 170 26.01 12.32 -29.69
C GLY A 170 26.76 13.11 -28.61
N LEU A 171 27.84 12.59 -28.02
CA LEU A 171 28.35 13.10 -26.72
C LEU A 171 29.83 13.49 -26.69
N VAL A 172 30.54 13.51 -27.82
CA VAL A 172 31.96 13.92 -27.85
C VAL A 172 32.15 15.42 -28.05
N VAL A 173 31.12 16.19 -28.45
CA VAL A 173 31.28 17.63 -28.71
C VAL A 173 31.21 18.48 -27.42
N ALA A 174 30.66 17.97 -26.31
CA ALA A 174 30.48 18.79 -25.11
C ALA A 174 31.72 18.87 -24.19
N ALA A 175 32.72 17.99 -24.35
CA ALA A 175 33.83 17.89 -23.39
C ALA A 175 35.15 18.55 -23.83
N VAL A 176 35.33 18.88 -25.12
CA VAL A 176 36.57 19.55 -25.60
C VAL A 176 36.50 21.07 -25.46
N GLY A 177 35.29 21.66 -25.50
CA GLY A 177 35.11 23.11 -25.39
C GLY A 177 35.41 23.69 -23.99
N LEU A 178 35.24 22.90 -22.93
CA LEU A 178 35.42 23.40 -21.56
C LEU A 178 36.90 23.46 -21.11
N VAL A 179 37.78 22.68 -21.74
CA VAL A 179 39.20 22.62 -21.34
C VAL A 179 40.02 23.74 -22.00
N VAL A 180 39.64 24.22 -23.19
CA VAL A 180 40.34 25.34 -23.85
C VAL A 180 40.05 26.68 -23.16
N ALA A 181 38.86 26.87 -22.57
CA ALA A 181 38.47 28.12 -21.92
C ALA A 181 39.20 28.40 -20.58
N LEU A 182 39.72 27.35 -19.91
CA LEU A 182 40.44 27.49 -18.64
C LEU A 182 41.95 27.68 -18.80
N ALA A 183 42.51 27.48 -20.01
CA ALA A 183 43.95 27.63 -20.24
C ALA A 183 44.37 29.04 -20.69
N VAL A 184 43.45 29.88 -21.18
CA VAL A 184 43.78 31.23 -21.67
C VAL A 184 43.74 32.30 -20.56
N SER A 185 43.07 32.04 -19.43
CA SER A 185 42.96 32.98 -18.32
C SER A 185 44.15 32.98 -17.35
N ALA A 186 45.12 32.07 -17.52
CA ALA A 186 46.31 31.97 -16.65
C ALA A 186 47.59 32.57 -17.25
N THR A 187 47.53 33.14 -18.47
CA THR A 187 48.70 33.77 -19.15
C THR A 187 48.56 35.28 -19.36
N MET A 188 47.53 35.92 -18.77
CA MET A 188 47.30 37.38 -18.87
C MET A 188 47.10 38.04 -17.49
N LEU A 189 47.91 37.63 -16.50
CA LEU A 189 48.17 38.42 -15.29
C LEU A 189 49.68 38.47 -15.01
#